data_AF-A0A3C0G7C0-F1
#
_entry.id   AF-A0A3C0G7C0-F1
#
_cell.length_a   1.000
_cell.length_b   1.000
_cell.length_c   1.000
_cell.angle_alpha   90.00
_cell.angle_beta   90.00
_cell.angle_gamma   90.00
#
_symmetry.space_group_name_H-M   'P 1'
#
loop_
_entity.id
_entity.type
_entity.pdbx_description
1 polymer ?
#
loop_
_entity_poly.entity_id
_entity_poly.type
_entity_poly.pdbx_seq_one_letter_code
_entity_poly.pdbx_strand_id
1 'polypeptide(L)'
;MSAFEKGLLDELKSKGHAEELVDHYWGTINYVSGLIKASELKAGLILSFYGIILNFIYQSAAPVMHSVSNAILFYILIGLWFVATVVSIFYSVRCFIPKLEGNYSDNVFYFGDVITKFGTIKEFSQKFYDVSINEKEVFEQLGEQIYINSKISAWKFRNVQRSIFFLAISLVL
;
A
#
# COMPACT_ATOMS: atom_id res chain seq x y z
N MET A 1 -1.58 42.52 -30.97
CA MET A 1 -2.34 41.75 -29.99
C MET A 1 -2.99 42.73 -29.03
N SER A 2 -4.32 42.80 -29.01
CA SER A 2 -5.07 43.72 -28.15
C SER A 2 -4.95 43.31 -26.68
N ALA A 3 -5.19 44.23 -25.75
CA ALA A 3 -5.18 43.93 -24.31
C ALA A 3 -6.20 42.82 -23.95
N PHE A 4 -7.30 42.75 -24.70
CA PHE A 4 -8.32 41.70 -24.58
C PHE A 4 -7.81 40.32 -25.01
N GLU A 5 -7.10 40.24 -26.14
CA GLU A 5 -6.50 38.97 -26.63
C GLU A 5 -5.44 38.46 -25.66
N LYS A 6 -4.67 39.36 -25.05
CA LYS A 6 -3.63 38.99 -24.07
C LYS A 6 -4.23 38.46 -22.77
N GLY A 7 -5.29 39.10 -22.26
CA GLY A 7 -6.03 38.60 -21.09
C GLY A 7 -6.70 37.25 -21.32
N LEU A 8 -7.27 37.03 -22.51
CA LEU A 8 -7.89 35.75 -22.88
C LEU A 8 -6.84 34.62 -22.98
N LEU A 9 -5.68 34.91 -23.58
CA LEU A 9 -4.57 33.95 -23.67
C LEU A 9 -4.01 33.57 -22.29
N ASP A 10 -3.86 34.55 -21.39
CA ASP A 10 -3.39 34.30 -20.02
C ASP A 10 -4.40 33.45 -19.23
N GLU A 11 -5.72 33.69 -19.41
CA GLU A 11 -6.78 32.89 -18.78
C GLU A 11 -6.84 31.45 -19.31
N LEU A 12 -6.71 31.26 -20.63
CA LEU A 12 -6.64 29.92 -21.25
C LEU A 12 -5.40 29.16 -20.80
N LYS A 13 -4.25 29.83 -20.70
CA LYS A 13 -3.00 29.22 -20.25
C LYS A 13 -3.08 28.84 -18.77
N SER A 14 -3.75 29.65 -17.95
CA SER A 14 -4.02 29.34 -16.54
C SER A 14 -4.92 28.11 -16.39
N LYS A 15 -6.01 28.02 -17.17
CA LYS A 15 -6.92 26.86 -17.13
C LYS A 15 -6.24 25.56 -17.59
N GLY A 16 -5.45 25.62 -18.67
CA GLY A 16 -4.69 24.46 -19.13
C GLY A 16 -3.64 23.99 -18.11
N HIS A 17 -3.02 24.92 -17.38
CA HIS A 17 -2.07 24.58 -16.32
C HIS A 17 -2.76 23.87 -15.13
N ALA A 18 -3.93 24.36 -14.71
CA ALA A 18 -4.72 23.76 -13.63
C ALA A 18 -5.14 22.31 -13.95
N GLU A 19 -5.59 22.05 -15.18
CA GLU A 19 -5.92 20.69 -15.64
C GLU A 19 -4.70 19.77 -15.62
N GLU A 20 -3.54 20.23 -16.13
CA GLU A 20 -2.28 19.49 -16.11
C GLU A 20 -1.81 19.18 -14.68
N LEU A 21 -2.00 20.13 -13.75
CA LEU A 21 -1.74 19.94 -12.33
C LEU A 21 -2.64 18.84 -11.74
N VAL A 22 -3.96 18.89 -11.96
CA VAL A 22 -4.88 17.84 -11.47
C VAL A 22 -4.45 16.46 -11.98
N ASP A 23 -4.11 16.37 -13.27
CA ASP A 23 -3.62 15.13 -13.87
C ASP A 23 -2.32 14.64 -13.21
N HIS A 24 -1.40 15.54 -12.86
CA HIS A 24 -0.16 15.18 -12.17
C HIS A 24 -0.42 14.65 -10.74
N TYR A 25 -1.34 15.25 -9.99
CA TYR A 25 -1.75 14.75 -8.68
C TYR A 25 -2.39 13.36 -8.79
N TRP A 26 -3.30 13.17 -9.75
CA TRP A 26 -3.97 11.90 -9.96
C TRP A 26 -3.02 10.81 -10.47
N GLY A 27 -2.07 11.17 -11.34
CA GLY A 27 -0.95 10.34 -11.74
C GLY A 27 -0.12 9.87 -10.54
N THR A 28 0.18 10.78 -9.61
CA THR A 28 0.92 10.46 -8.38
C THR A 28 0.13 9.50 -7.48
N ILE A 29 -1.17 9.75 -7.29
CA ILE A 29 -2.04 8.87 -6.48
C ILE A 29 -2.11 7.47 -7.10
N ASN A 30 -2.26 7.39 -8.43
CA ASN A 30 -2.25 6.11 -9.15
C ASN A 30 -0.92 5.38 -9.04
N TYR A 31 0.21 6.10 -9.13
CA TYR A 31 1.54 5.54 -8.91
C TYR A 31 1.67 4.93 -7.51
N VAL A 32 1.29 5.68 -6.46
CA VAL A 32 1.35 5.22 -5.07
C VAL A 32 0.40 4.05 -4.81
N SER A 33 -0.80 4.08 -5.38
CA SER A 33 -1.75 2.95 -5.33
C SER A 33 -1.18 1.71 -6.02
N GLY A 34 -0.51 1.88 -7.16
CA GLY A 34 0.22 0.82 -7.85
C GLY A 34 1.33 0.21 -6.98
N LEU A 35 2.08 1.04 -6.26
CA LEU A 35 3.07 0.59 -5.28
C LEU A 35 2.44 -0.26 -4.17
N ILE A 36 1.33 0.20 -3.58
CA ILE A 36 0.59 -0.57 -2.56
C ILE A 36 0.21 -1.95 -3.10
N LYS A 37 -0.44 -2.00 -4.27
CA LYS A 37 -0.85 -3.26 -4.92
C LYS A 37 0.34 -4.18 -5.18
N ALA A 38 1.46 -3.64 -5.65
CA ALA A 38 2.67 -4.41 -5.88
C ALA A 38 3.25 -5.00 -4.58
N SER A 39 3.18 -4.28 -3.46
CA SER A 39 3.64 -4.77 -2.16
C SER A 39 2.76 -5.91 -1.61
N GLU A 40 1.45 -5.81 -1.78
CA GLU A 40 0.49 -6.85 -1.40
C GLU A 40 0.63 -8.09 -2.28
N LEU A 41 0.83 -7.90 -3.59
CA LEU A 41 1.09 -9.01 -4.51
C LEU A 41 2.34 -9.79 -4.12
N LYS A 42 3.45 -9.08 -3.82
CA LYS A 42 4.69 -9.72 -3.34
C LYS A 42 4.46 -10.50 -2.05
N ALA A 43 3.75 -9.93 -1.07
CA ALA A 43 3.41 -10.63 0.15
C ALA A 43 2.55 -11.88 -0.10
N GLY A 44 1.61 -11.80 -1.04
CA GLY A 44 0.76 -12.92 -1.44
C GLY A 44 1.55 -14.06 -2.09
N LEU A 45 2.49 -13.73 -2.97
CA LEU A 45 3.40 -14.70 -3.58
C LEU A 45 4.25 -15.42 -2.52
N ILE A 46 4.76 -14.69 -1.52
CA ILE A 46 5.53 -15.27 -0.42
C ILE A 46 4.67 -16.25 0.40
N LEU A 47 3.42 -15.88 0.73
CA LEU A 47 2.51 -16.77 1.46
C LEU A 47 2.20 -18.05 0.66
N SER A 48 1.92 -17.92 -0.63
CA SER A 48 1.71 -19.07 -1.52
C SER A 48 2.93 -19.98 -1.58
N PHE A 49 4.13 -19.38 -1.64
CA PHE A 49 5.39 -20.13 -1.64
C PHE A 49 5.60 -20.91 -0.32
N TYR A 50 5.29 -20.30 0.83
CA TYR A 50 5.30 -21.03 2.10
C TYR A 50 4.27 -22.15 2.16
N GLY A 51 3.08 -21.96 1.59
CA GLY A 51 2.07 -23.03 1.49
C GLY A 51 2.62 -24.27 0.77
N ILE A 52 3.41 -24.05 -0.28
CA ILE A 52 4.08 -25.14 -1.01
C ILE A 52 5.18 -25.78 -0.16
N ILE A 53 6.09 -24.99 0.40
CA ILE A 53 7.22 -25.49 1.21
C ILE A 53 6.73 -26.29 2.42
N LEU A 54 5.75 -25.77 3.17
CA LEU A 54 5.21 -26.44 4.35
C LEU A 54 4.58 -27.79 4.00
N ASN A 55 3.92 -27.90 2.85
CA ASN A 55 3.39 -29.16 2.36
C ASN A 55 4.50 -30.18 2.07
N PHE A 56 5.56 -29.78 1.35
CA PHE A 56 6.71 -30.66 1.11
C PHE A 56 7.39 -31.13 2.40
N ILE A 57 7.57 -30.23 3.36
CA ILE A 57 8.16 -30.55 4.66
C ILE A 57 7.26 -31.52 5.43
N TYR A 58 5.95 -31.30 5.44
CA TYR A 58 5.00 -32.21 6.10
C TYR A 58 5.10 -33.64 5.56
N GLN A 59 5.20 -33.81 4.24
CA GLN A 59 5.33 -35.13 3.61
C GLN A 59 6.70 -35.77 3.90
N SER A 60 7.75 -34.97 4.03
CA SER A 60 9.13 -35.44 4.16
C SER A 60 9.61 -35.55 5.62
N ALA A 61 8.82 -35.08 6.59
CA ALA A 61 9.20 -35.00 8.00
C ALA A 61 9.50 -36.38 8.62
N ALA A 62 8.60 -37.35 8.45
CA ALA A 62 8.72 -38.69 9.04
C ALA A 62 10.02 -39.44 8.62
N PRO A 63 10.35 -39.60 7.33
CA PRO A 63 11.56 -40.32 6.93
C PRO A 63 12.87 -39.60 7.33
N VAL A 64 12.86 -38.26 7.37
CA VAL A 64 14.03 -37.47 7.78
C VAL A 64 14.33 -37.65 9.27
N MET A 65 13.29 -37.68 10.12
CA MET A 65 13.46 -37.86 11.57
C MET A 65 14.13 -39.20 11.94
N HIS A 66 13.94 -40.26 11.15
CA HIS A 66 14.57 -41.56 11.38
C HIS A 66 16.06 -41.62 10.96
N SER A 67 16.53 -40.69 10.11
CA SER A 67 17.86 -40.74 9.49
C SER A 67 18.89 -39.82 10.15
N VAL A 68 18.49 -39.01 11.14
CA VAL A 68 19.36 -38.00 11.76
C VAL A 68 20.15 -38.59 12.95
N SER A 69 21.47 -38.61 12.82
CA SER A 69 22.41 -39.10 13.84
C SER A 69 22.73 -38.04 14.93
N ASN A 70 22.74 -36.74 14.57
CA ASN A 70 22.99 -35.63 15.50
C ASN A 70 21.69 -34.91 15.89
N ALA A 71 20.99 -35.43 16.89
CA ALA A 71 19.68 -34.93 17.31
C ALA A 71 19.69 -33.44 17.72
N ILE A 72 20.66 -33.00 18.52
CA ILE A 72 20.64 -31.66 19.14
C ILE A 72 20.79 -30.54 18.10
N LEU A 73 21.81 -30.60 17.23
CA LEU A 73 22.05 -29.56 16.22
C LEU A 73 20.88 -29.47 15.22
N PHE A 74 20.32 -30.61 14.83
CA PHE A 74 19.15 -30.67 13.97
C PHE A 74 17.92 -29.99 14.60
N TYR A 75 17.64 -30.26 15.88
CA TYR A 75 16.53 -29.60 16.59
C TYR A 75 16.71 -28.10 16.75
N ILE A 76 17.95 -27.61 16.87
CA ILE A 76 18.24 -26.17 16.91
C ILE A 76 17.95 -25.54 15.54
N LEU A 77 18.44 -26.15 14.45
CA LEU A 77 18.23 -25.63 13.10
C LEU A 77 16.75 -25.60 12.72
N ILE A 78 16.00 -26.68 12.98
CA ILE A 78 14.56 -26.72 12.68
C ILE A 78 13.77 -25.71 13.51
N GLY A 79 14.18 -25.49 14.77
CA GLY A 79 13.58 -24.47 15.62
C GLY A 79 13.81 -23.06 15.09
N LEU A 80 15.04 -22.75 14.67
CA LEU A 80 15.38 -21.46 14.10
C LEU A 80 14.68 -21.23 12.74
N TRP A 81 14.64 -22.27 11.91
CA TRP A 81 13.91 -22.28 10.65
C TRP A 81 12.42 -21.98 10.84
N PHE A 82 11.79 -22.63 11.82
CA PHE A 82 10.38 -22.42 12.14
C PHE A 82 10.12 -20.99 12.61
N VAL A 83 10.97 -20.46 13.50
CA VAL A 83 10.86 -19.06 13.95
C VAL A 83 11.01 -18.08 12.78
N ALA A 84 12.00 -18.28 11.90
CA ALA A 84 12.19 -17.44 10.72
C ALA A 84 10.96 -17.47 9.79
N THR A 85 10.40 -18.65 9.55
CA THR A 85 9.19 -18.85 8.75
C THR A 85 7.98 -18.12 9.36
N VAL A 86 7.73 -18.30 10.66
CA VAL A 86 6.62 -17.63 11.36
C VAL A 86 6.77 -16.10 11.32
N VAL A 87 7.97 -15.58 11.57
CA VAL A 87 8.24 -14.14 11.52
C VAL A 87 8.04 -13.59 10.11
N SER A 88 8.47 -14.32 9.08
CA SER A 88 8.22 -13.94 7.70
C SER A 88 6.73 -13.86 7.39
N ILE A 89 5.98 -14.91 7.69
CA ILE A 89 4.52 -14.98 7.46
C ILE A 89 3.81 -13.85 8.19
N PHE A 90 4.19 -13.57 9.44
CA PHE A 90 3.64 -12.46 10.22
C PHE A 90 3.79 -11.11 9.51
N TYR A 91 4.97 -10.83 8.96
CA TYR A 91 5.20 -9.61 8.19
C TYR A 91 4.46 -9.61 6.84
N SER A 92 4.31 -10.76 6.17
CA SER A 92 3.49 -10.85 4.95
C SER A 92 2.03 -10.53 5.25
N VAL A 93 1.44 -11.10 6.31
CA VAL A 93 0.04 -10.86 6.71
C VAL A 93 -0.17 -9.40 7.07
N ARG A 94 0.77 -8.78 7.80
CA ARG A 94 0.70 -7.34 8.09
C ARG A 94 0.67 -6.47 6.84
N CYS A 95 1.30 -6.89 5.75
CA CYS A 95 1.23 -6.17 4.47
C CYS A 95 -0.23 -6.01 3.98
N PHE A 96 -1.10 -6.97 4.23
CA PHE A 96 -2.51 -6.93 3.81
C PHE A 96 -3.41 -6.10 4.72
N ILE A 97 -3.04 -5.92 5.99
CA ILE A 97 -3.88 -5.20 6.94
C ILE A 97 -3.91 -3.71 6.56
N PRO A 98 -5.09 -3.12 6.27
CA PRO A 98 -5.20 -1.70 6.03
C PRO A 98 -4.96 -0.95 7.34
N LYS A 99 -3.96 -0.06 7.35
CA LYS A 99 -3.73 0.89 8.45
C LYS A 99 -4.16 2.27 8.00
N LEU A 100 -5.26 2.75 8.55
CA LEU A 100 -5.66 4.15 8.47
C LEU A 100 -5.11 4.85 9.72
N GLU A 101 -4.23 5.83 9.54
CA GLU A 101 -3.82 6.68 10.64
C GLU A 101 -4.80 7.84 10.79
N GLY A 102 -5.34 8.03 11.99
CA GLY A 102 -6.60 8.73 12.21
C GLY A 102 -6.51 10.18 12.68
N ASN A 103 -5.66 11.00 12.09
CA ASN A 103 -5.73 12.46 12.28
C ASN A 103 -5.49 13.16 10.94
N TYR A 104 -6.53 13.21 10.11
CA TYR A 104 -6.55 13.98 8.87
C TYR A 104 -7.89 14.71 8.74
N SER A 105 -7.87 15.84 8.03
CA SER A 105 -9.04 16.65 7.70
C SER A 105 -10.09 15.84 6.96
N ASP A 106 -11.37 16.20 7.13
CA ASP A 106 -12.43 15.62 6.32
C ASP A 106 -12.18 15.93 4.84
N ASN A 107 -12.11 14.90 4.01
CA ASN A 107 -11.65 15.03 2.64
C ASN A 107 -12.56 14.28 1.67
N VAL A 108 -13.06 14.98 0.65
CA VAL A 108 -14.07 14.47 -0.28
C VAL A 108 -13.54 13.38 -1.20
N PHE A 109 -12.20 13.21 -1.29
CA PHE A 109 -11.55 12.16 -2.07
C PHE A 109 -11.23 10.90 -1.26
N TYR A 110 -11.41 10.91 0.07
CA TYR A 110 -11.26 9.72 0.89
C TYR A 110 -12.54 8.89 0.91
N PHE A 111 -12.45 7.66 0.39
CA PHE A 111 -13.59 6.74 0.35
C PHE A 111 -14.26 6.54 1.72
N GLY A 112 -13.48 6.52 2.81
CA GLY A 112 -14.01 6.37 4.16
C GLY A 112 -14.82 7.60 4.61
N ASP A 113 -14.32 8.80 4.29
CA ASP A 113 -14.96 10.05 4.70
C ASP A 113 -16.23 10.30 3.87
N VAL A 114 -16.22 9.97 2.57
CA VAL A 114 -17.41 10.00 1.67
C VAL A 114 -18.61 9.33 2.33
N ILE A 115 -18.41 8.19 2.98
CA ILE A 115 -19.48 7.39 3.59
C ILE A 115 -19.78 7.81 5.04
N THR A 116 -18.79 8.30 5.79
CA THR A 116 -18.92 8.47 7.24
C THR A 116 -19.07 9.92 7.70
N LYS A 117 -18.67 10.90 6.88
CA LYS A 117 -18.55 12.30 7.32
C LYS A 117 -19.38 13.31 6.52
N PHE A 118 -19.84 12.97 5.32
CA PHE A 118 -20.55 13.90 4.44
C PHE A 118 -22.07 13.69 4.34
N GLY A 119 -22.66 12.93 5.27
CA GLY A 119 -24.12 12.79 5.39
C GLY A 119 -24.76 12.01 4.24
N THR A 120 -25.73 12.63 3.57
CA THR A 120 -26.50 12.05 2.46
C THR A 120 -25.81 12.21 1.11
N ILE A 121 -26.26 11.44 0.12
CA ILE A 121 -25.76 11.53 -1.27
C ILE A 121 -25.84 12.96 -1.82
N LYS A 122 -26.91 13.71 -1.50
CA LYS A 122 -27.09 15.09 -1.97
C LYS A 122 -26.10 16.04 -1.31
N GLU A 123 -25.89 15.90 0.00
CA GLU A 123 -24.95 16.73 0.76
C GLU A 123 -23.51 16.49 0.29
N PHE A 124 -23.11 15.23 0.12
CA PHE A 124 -21.83 14.90 -0.48
C PHE A 124 -21.68 15.47 -1.90
N SER A 125 -22.69 15.28 -2.76
CA SER A 125 -22.63 15.79 -4.13
C SER A 125 -22.47 17.31 -4.18
N GLN A 126 -23.13 18.04 -3.28
CA GLN A 126 -23.00 19.49 -3.18
C GLN A 126 -21.60 19.86 -2.67
N LYS A 127 -21.15 19.24 -1.57
CA LYS A 127 -19.82 19.53 -0.99
C LYS A 127 -18.69 19.21 -1.97
N PHE A 128 -18.80 18.10 -2.71
CA PHE A 128 -17.85 17.72 -3.75
C PHE A 128 -17.80 18.77 -4.87
N TYR A 129 -18.96 19.27 -5.31
CA TYR A 129 -19.03 20.34 -6.30
C TYR A 129 -18.39 21.63 -5.77
N ASP A 130 -18.72 22.04 -4.55
CA ASP A 130 -18.18 23.26 -3.93
C ASP A 130 -16.65 23.20 -3.80
N VAL A 131 -16.11 22.05 -3.37
CA VAL A 131 -14.66 21.80 -3.32
C VAL A 131 -14.06 21.86 -4.72
N SER A 132 -14.69 21.23 -5.71
CA SER A 132 -14.17 21.13 -7.09
C SER A 132 -14.03 22.47 -7.82
N ILE A 133 -14.77 23.50 -7.41
CA ILE A 133 -14.66 24.86 -7.96
C ILE A 133 -13.48 25.60 -7.33
N ASN A 134 -13.12 25.26 -6.11
CA ASN A 134 -12.02 25.89 -5.38
C ASN A 134 -10.72 25.12 -5.62
N GLU A 135 -9.97 25.53 -6.65
CA GLU A 135 -8.70 24.93 -7.06
C GLU A 135 -7.73 24.69 -5.89
N LYS A 136 -7.64 25.65 -4.94
CA LYS A 136 -6.80 25.52 -3.76
C LYS A 136 -7.25 24.36 -2.85
N GLU A 137 -8.55 24.26 -2.60
CA GLU A 137 -9.13 23.21 -1.75
C GLU A 137 -9.02 21.83 -2.42
N VAL A 138 -9.18 21.76 -3.75
CA VAL A 138 -8.91 20.53 -4.53
C VAL A 138 -7.48 20.07 -4.34
N PHE A 139 -6.49 20.92 -4.60
CA PHE A 139 -5.08 20.52 -4.51
C PHE A 139 -4.63 20.23 -3.09
N GLU A 140 -5.16 20.94 -2.09
CA GLU A 140 -4.92 20.65 -0.68
C GLU A 140 -5.41 19.24 -0.34
N GLN A 141 -6.66 18.90 -0.69
CA GLN A 141 -7.23 17.58 -0.40
C GLN A 141 -6.57 16.45 -1.22
N LEU A 142 -6.20 16.68 -2.48
CA LEU A 142 -5.42 15.71 -3.26
C LEU A 142 -4.02 15.50 -2.68
N GLY A 143 -3.36 16.57 -2.21
CA GLY A 143 -2.07 16.52 -1.55
C GLY A 143 -2.09 15.70 -0.26
N GLU A 144 -3.12 15.90 0.58
CA GLU A 144 -3.37 15.06 1.75
C GLU A 144 -3.47 13.58 1.36
N GLN A 145 -4.23 13.29 0.30
CA GLN A 145 -4.44 11.91 -0.15
C GLN A 145 -3.16 11.26 -0.65
N ILE A 146 -2.31 12.00 -1.38
CA ILE A 146 -0.97 11.55 -1.75
C ILE A 146 -0.15 11.22 -0.49
N TYR A 147 -0.16 12.10 0.51
CA TYR A 147 0.62 11.93 1.73
C TYR A 147 0.20 10.67 2.51
N ILE A 148 -1.10 10.51 2.76
CA ILE A 148 -1.64 9.36 3.48
C ILE A 148 -1.37 8.05 2.72
N ASN A 149 -1.65 8.01 1.42
CA ASN A 149 -1.38 6.82 0.61
C ASN A 149 0.12 6.49 0.56
N SER A 150 0.98 7.51 0.51
CA SER A 150 2.44 7.30 0.52
C SER A 150 2.91 6.71 1.84
N LYS A 151 2.35 7.16 2.96
CA LYS A 151 2.64 6.60 4.29
C LYS A 151 2.22 5.13 4.41
N ILE A 152 1.04 4.80 3.90
CA ILE A 152 0.54 3.42 3.83
C ILE A 152 1.48 2.57 2.98
N SER A 153 1.83 3.06 1.78
CA SER A 153 2.76 2.40 0.86
C SER A 153 4.10 2.11 1.53
N ALA A 154 4.74 3.12 2.14
CA ALA A 154 6.02 2.96 2.82
C ALA A 154 5.96 1.92 3.96
N TRP A 155 4.87 1.92 4.73
CA TRP A 155 4.67 0.91 5.78
C TRP A 155 4.52 -0.50 5.20
N LYS A 156 3.72 -0.69 4.16
CA LYS A 156 3.55 -2.00 3.50
C LYS A 156 4.85 -2.49 2.88
N PHE A 157 5.59 -1.63 2.18
CA PHE A 157 6.91 -1.95 1.63
C PHE A 157 7.91 -2.40 2.70
N ARG A 158 7.93 -1.74 3.86
CA ARG A 158 8.79 -2.14 4.98
C ARG A 158 8.46 -3.53 5.50
N ASN A 159 7.18 -3.87 5.59
CA ASN A 159 6.75 -5.20 6.03
C ASN A 159 7.09 -6.27 4.99
N VAL A 160 6.82 -6.04 3.70
CA VAL A 160 7.15 -7.04 2.66
C VAL A 160 8.66 -7.25 2.52
N GLN A 161 9.48 -6.20 2.65
CA GLN A 161 10.94 -6.34 2.64
C GLN A 161 11.44 -7.18 3.82
N ARG A 162 10.89 -6.98 5.03
CA ARG A 162 11.21 -7.81 6.19
C ARG A 162 10.79 -9.26 5.97
N SER A 163 9.60 -9.49 5.41
CA SER A 163 9.15 -10.83 5.05
C SER A 163 10.11 -11.51 4.08
N ILE A 164 10.55 -10.83 3.01
CA ILE A 164 11.54 -11.37 2.06
C ILE A 164 12.86 -11.72 2.75
N PHE A 165 13.33 -10.87 3.66
CA PHE A 165 14.57 -11.13 4.40
C PHE A 165 14.47 -12.40 5.26
N PHE A 166 13.39 -12.57 6.02
CA PHE A 166 13.18 -13.78 6.83
C PHE A 166 12.90 -15.02 5.97
N LEU A 167 12.27 -14.86 4.81
CA LEU A 167 12.18 -15.93 3.81
C LEU A 167 13.56 -16.40 3.37
N ALA A 168 14.46 -15.49 3.00
CA ALA A 168 15.81 -15.87 2.60
C ALA A 168 16.55 -16.62 3.72
N ILE A 169 16.42 -16.16 4.97
CA ILE A 169 16.99 -16.88 6.13
C ILE A 169 16.38 -18.28 6.26
N SER A 170 15.06 -18.40 6.14
CA SER A 170 14.36 -19.69 6.25
C SER A 170 14.72 -20.67 5.12
N LEU A 171 15.21 -20.19 3.98
CA LEU A 171 15.66 -21.08 2.90
C LEU A 171 17.09 -21.55 3.07
N VAL A 172 17.91 -20.80 3.82
CA VAL A 172 19.32 -21.15 4.07
C VAL A 172 19.46 -22.12 5.24
N LEU A 173 18.54 -22.06 6.21
CA LEU A 173 18.46 -22.95 7.37
C LEU A 173 17.84 -24.30 7.02
#